data_AF-A0A2E7LDE7-F1
#
_entry.id   AF-A0A2E7LDE7-F1
#
_cell.length_a   1.000
_cell.length_b   1.000
_cell.length_c   1.000
_cell.angle_alpha   90.00
_cell.angle_beta   90.00
_cell.angle_gamma   90.00
#
_symmetry.space_group_name_H-M   'P 1'
#
loop_
_entity.id
_entity.type
_entity.pdbx_description
1 polymer ?
#
loop_
_entity_poly.entity_id
_entity_poly.type
_entity_poly.pdbx_seq_one_letter_code
_entity_poly.pdbx_strand_id
1 'polypeptide(L)'
;VLNAILWTAHVDVPADGCPSETPSKKAIEENLDGAKKGANKVTAKSIIASMDANKDGKVSKNETSEGLKGFFDQLDRNKDGFLDLKEAQVIADYSNNAQTTKEAEVPRASVQDEAKALRLLVSTLGKVQESGVQASLLEGMLTALTGRRDVNPPRAWTRVAAILAKSSSADVRELTSELSQIFGDEAAVARALATVKDTSAPAGQRRRALHGLLTQKNEQVSGLLESLLDEPALRRDAIRGYAAIENRQAPDILLGRYKKLPVEDRKAVIETLATRKRYGEALLAAITSKQVPRADVPAHVARSLDFLIGDEFVKVFGDVRQLSADRTTLIAKYKNLITEDALDAADPSRGRVVFNKTCASCHVLYDTGGKIGPDLTGSNRANLDYILLNSVDPSYDVPEGYKMVVIQTVDGRVLNGVIAEENAQRVILKTVQQPRVVILKEDIDNRTVSKKSIMPDGQFDQMKPQEVIDLIRYLQTVEQVEVAP
;
A
#
# COMPACT_ATOMS: atom_id res chain seq x y z
N VAL A 1 -13.49 16.25 20.15
CA VAL A 1 -12.99 14.87 19.89
C VAL A 1 -14.14 13.87 19.79
N LEU A 2 -15.00 13.72 20.81
CA LEU A 2 -16.14 12.80 20.76
C LEU A 2 -17.11 13.10 19.58
N ASN A 3 -17.48 14.37 19.37
CA ASN A 3 -18.30 14.78 18.22
C ASN A 3 -17.61 14.54 16.87
N ALA A 4 -16.28 14.67 16.79
CA ALA A 4 -15.53 14.42 15.54
C ALA A 4 -15.47 12.93 15.20
N ILE A 5 -15.36 12.07 16.23
CA ILE A 5 -15.42 10.60 16.09
C ILE A 5 -16.82 10.15 15.64
N LEU A 6 -17.88 10.73 16.21
CA LEU A 6 -19.27 10.44 15.84
C LEU A 6 -19.61 10.91 14.42
N TRP A 7 -19.07 12.05 14.00
CA TRP A 7 -19.27 12.59 12.65
C TRP A 7 -18.58 11.74 11.57
N THR A 8 -17.36 11.24 11.83
CA THR A 8 -16.71 10.27 10.92
C THR A 8 -17.42 8.92 10.85
N ALA A 9 -18.25 8.59 11.84
CA ALA A 9 -19.02 7.36 11.91
C ALA A 9 -20.46 7.47 11.35
N HIS A 10 -20.84 8.63 10.78
CA HIS A 10 -22.17 8.90 10.21
C HIS A 10 -23.34 8.66 11.20
N VAL A 11 -23.13 8.95 12.48
CA VAL A 11 -24.17 8.91 13.52
C VAL A 11 -24.79 10.30 13.67
N ASP A 12 -26.12 10.40 13.73
CA ASP A 12 -26.83 11.67 13.95
C ASP A 12 -26.48 12.26 15.31
N VAL A 13 -25.96 13.50 15.32
CA VAL A 13 -25.58 14.24 16.52
C VAL A 13 -26.62 15.33 16.79
N PRO A 14 -27.10 15.52 18.04
CA PRO A 14 -27.99 16.62 18.39
C PRO A 14 -27.38 17.98 18.02
N ALA A 15 -28.19 18.96 17.59
CA ALA A 15 -27.73 20.28 17.16
C ALA A 15 -26.89 21.02 18.23
N ASP A 16 -27.12 20.68 19.50
CA ASP A 16 -26.46 21.31 20.65
C ASP A 16 -25.16 20.58 21.07
N GLY A 17 -24.80 19.49 20.38
CA GLY A 17 -23.65 18.64 20.67
C GLY A 17 -23.82 17.74 21.90
N CYS A 18 -22.96 16.71 22.04
CA CYS A 18 -22.91 15.93 23.28
C CYS A 18 -22.33 16.80 24.42
N PRO A 19 -22.95 16.83 25.62
CA PRO A 19 -22.41 17.59 26.74
C PRO A 19 -21.05 17.00 27.16
N SER A 20 -20.00 17.82 27.09
CA SER A 20 -18.71 17.53 27.69
C SER A 20 -18.31 18.70 28.59
N GLU A 21 -17.99 18.43 29.85
CA GLU A 21 -17.49 19.47 30.74
C GLU A 21 -16.11 19.94 30.28
N THR A 22 -15.95 21.26 30.12
CA THR A 22 -14.67 21.88 29.83
C THR A 22 -13.72 21.62 31.01
N PRO A 23 -12.54 21.00 30.80
CA PRO A 23 -11.63 20.70 31.90
C PRO A 23 -11.21 21.99 32.63
N SER A 24 -11.10 21.90 33.97
CA SER A 24 -10.67 23.02 34.79
C SER A 24 -9.24 23.45 34.43
N LYS A 25 -8.91 24.72 34.68
CA LYS A 25 -7.57 25.27 34.42
C LYS A 25 -6.44 24.44 35.06
N LYS A 26 -6.71 23.87 36.24
CA LYS A 26 -5.83 22.95 36.96
C LYS A 26 -5.65 21.61 36.22
N ALA A 27 -6.72 21.06 35.65
CA ALA A 27 -6.65 19.83 34.85
C ALA A 27 -5.94 20.05 33.49
N ILE A 28 -5.95 21.27 32.96
CA ILE A 28 -5.17 21.64 31.77
C ILE A 28 -3.68 21.76 32.15
N GLU A 29 -3.36 22.40 33.27
CA GLU A 29 -1.99 22.56 33.75
C GLU A 29 -1.33 21.22 34.16
N GLU A 30 -2.09 20.28 34.73
CA GLU A 30 -1.61 18.93 35.07
C GLU A 30 -1.40 18.02 33.83
N ASN A 31 -1.99 18.36 32.67
CA ASN A 31 -1.84 17.64 31.40
C ASN A 31 -0.90 18.32 30.40
N LEU A 32 -0.33 19.47 30.73
CA LEU A 32 0.76 20.06 29.96
C LEU A 32 2.05 19.34 30.36
N ASP A 33 2.57 18.52 29.44
CA ASP A 33 3.87 17.85 29.59
C ASP A 33 4.91 18.85 30.13
N GLY A 34 5.38 18.59 31.35
CA GLY A 34 6.47 19.34 31.95
C GLY A 34 7.63 19.39 30.96
N ALA A 35 8.04 20.60 30.59
CA ALA A 35 9.14 20.87 29.69
C ALA A 35 10.33 19.97 30.03
N LYS A 36 10.62 18.99 29.16
CA LYS A 36 11.87 18.22 29.21
C LYS A 36 13.02 19.21 29.02
N LYS A 37 13.65 19.61 30.12
CA LYS A 37 14.97 20.27 30.10
C LYS A 37 15.96 19.29 29.47
N GLY A 38 16.45 19.58 28.27
CA GLY A 38 17.55 18.82 27.67
C GLY A 38 17.63 18.70 26.15
N ALA A 39 16.86 19.45 25.35
CA ALA A 39 17.11 19.55 23.92
C ALA A 39 17.85 20.87 23.62
N ASN A 40 19.06 20.80 23.05
CA ASN A 40 19.82 21.96 22.59
C ASN A 40 19.05 22.61 21.41
N LYS A 41 18.20 23.59 21.73
CA LYS A 41 17.46 24.37 20.73
C LYS A 41 18.44 25.27 19.98
N VAL A 42 18.43 25.22 18.65
CA VAL A 42 19.25 26.13 17.84
C VAL A 42 18.65 27.53 17.98
N THR A 43 19.44 28.50 18.43
CA THR A 43 19.01 29.90 18.59
C THR A 43 19.64 30.79 17.52
N ALA A 44 18.98 31.87 17.12
CA ALA A 44 19.55 32.86 16.20
C ALA A 44 20.94 33.32 16.64
N LYS A 45 21.10 33.52 17.96
CA LYS A 45 22.38 33.91 18.57
C LYS A 45 23.46 32.85 18.43
N SER A 46 23.13 31.55 18.53
CA SER A 46 24.09 30.47 18.30
C SER A 46 24.46 30.30 16.82
N ILE A 47 23.54 30.60 15.90
CA ILE A 47 23.81 30.55 14.45
C ILE A 47 24.78 31.67 14.07
N ILE A 48 24.47 32.92 14.45
CA ILE A 48 25.36 34.07 14.22
C ILE A 48 26.71 33.81 14.87
N ALA A 49 26.78 33.41 16.14
CA ALA A 49 28.05 33.16 16.82
C ALA A 49 28.91 32.03 16.19
N SER A 50 28.31 31.12 15.42
CA SER A 50 29.03 30.05 14.73
C SER A 50 29.61 30.46 13.37
N MET A 51 29.15 31.57 12.79
CA MET A 51 29.49 32.01 11.43
C MET A 51 30.12 33.41 11.40
N ASP A 52 29.80 34.25 12.38
CA ASP A 52 30.34 35.61 12.56
C ASP A 52 31.81 35.53 13.02
N ALA A 53 32.69 35.33 12.04
CA ALA A 53 34.12 35.16 12.26
C ALA A 53 34.78 36.46 12.76
N ASN A 54 34.26 37.61 12.34
CA ASN A 54 34.81 38.92 12.65
C ASN A 54 34.22 39.56 13.93
N LYS A 55 33.13 38.97 14.47
CA LYS A 55 32.40 39.36 15.69
C LYS A 55 31.70 40.72 15.61
N ASP A 56 31.25 41.13 14.43
CA ASP A 56 30.50 42.38 14.22
C ASP A 56 29.00 42.26 14.53
N GLY A 57 28.52 41.06 14.84
CA GLY A 57 27.13 40.78 15.19
C GLY A 57 26.23 40.52 13.99
N LYS A 58 26.78 40.44 12.77
CA LYS A 58 26.13 40.06 11.52
C LYS A 58 26.99 39.02 10.79
N VAL A 59 26.45 38.39 9.73
CA VAL A 59 27.19 37.40 8.94
C VAL A 59 27.15 37.78 7.47
N SER A 60 28.31 38.03 6.87
CA SER A 60 28.44 38.30 5.44
C SER A 60 28.42 37.03 4.60
N LYS A 61 28.12 37.14 3.29
CA LYS A 61 28.10 35.99 2.37
C LYS A 61 29.42 35.21 2.35
N ASN A 62 30.54 35.89 2.58
CA ASN A 62 31.88 35.28 2.59
C ASN A 62 32.16 34.47 3.85
N GLU A 63 31.46 34.75 4.94
CA GLU A 63 31.59 34.07 6.23
C GLU A 63 30.67 32.83 6.32
N THR A 64 29.77 32.63 5.35
CA THR A 64 28.89 31.46 5.29
C THR A 64 29.54 30.23 4.64
N SER A 65 29.11 29.03 5.04
CA SER A 65 29.51 27.77 4.41
C SER A 65 29.05 27.67 2.94
N GLU A 66 29.75 26.90 2.10
CA GLU A 66 29.45 26.79 0.66
C GLU A 66 27.99 26.38 0.37
N GLY A 67 27.41 25.51 1.20
CA GLY A 67 26.01 25.11 1.07
C GLY A 67 25.01 26.25 1.34
N LEU A 68 25.37 27.22 2.20
CA LEU A 68 24.52 28.38 2.52
C LEU A 68 24.70 29.54 1.53
N LYS A 69 25.84 29.65 0.86
CA LYS A 69 26.10 30.69 -0.15
C LYS A 69 25.07 30.67 -1.28
N GLY A 70 24.59 29.49 -1.67
CA GLY A 70 23.55 29.32 -2.70
C GLY A 70 22.16 29.83 -2.28
N PHE A 71 21.91 29.99 -0.98
CA PHE A 71 20.65 30.46 -0.41
C PHE A 71 20.77 31.84 0.24
N PHE A 72 21.97 32.43 0.29
CA PHE A 72 22.23 33.69 0.98
C PHE A 72 21.30 34.81 0.52
N ASP A 73 21.12 34.96 -0.80
CA ASP A 73 20.30 36.02 -1.39
C ASP A 73 18.79 35.83 -1.12
N GLN A 74 18.37 34.64 -0.67
CA GLN A 74 17.00 34.36 -0.23
C GLN A 74 16.81 34.61 1.27
N LEU A 75 17.89 34.53 2.05
CA LEU A 75 17.90 34.69 3.50
C LEU A 75 18.09 36.16 3.91
N ASP A 76 18.90 36.90 3.16
CA ASP A 76 19.05 38.36 3.26
C ASP A 76 17.82 39.03 2.64
N ARG A 77 16.77 39.18 3.46
CA ARG A 77 15.46 39.68 3.02
C ARG A 77 15.48 41.18 2.80
N ASN A 78 16.26 41.90 3.60
CA ASN A 78 16.39 43.34 3.48
C ASN A 78 17.40 43.76 2.38
N LYS A 79 18.15 42.78 1.83
CA LYS A 79 19.17 42.92 0.78
C LYS A 79 20.30 43.86 1.18
N ASP A 80 20.65 43.89 2.46
CA ASP A 80 21.72 44.73 3.00
C ASP A 80 23.12 44.09 2.87
N GLY A 81 23.18 42.83 2.40
CA GLY A 81 24.39 42.06 2.19
C GLY A 81 24.85 41.27 3.41
N PHE A 82 24.11 41.30 4.52
CA PHE A 82 24.45 40.66 5.77
C PHE A 82 23.23 39.99 6.42
N LEU A 83 23.44 38.84 7.05
CA LEU A 83 22.39 38.19 7.85
C LEU A 83 22.44 38.73 9.28
N ASP A 84 21.35 39.36 9.71
CA ASP A 84 21.21 39.87 11.08
C ASP A 84 20.50 38.87 12.01
N LEU A 85 20.36 39.23 13.29
CA LEU A 85 19.69 38.38 14.28
C LEU A 85 18.22 38.07 13.95
N LYS A 86 17.51 38.97 13.25
CA LYS A 86 16.10 38.74 12.89
C LYS A 86 15.99 37.76 11.73
N GLU A 87 16.90 37.84 10.77
CA GLU A 87 16.96 36.90 9.64
C GLU A 87 17.49 35.53 10.09
N ALA A 88 18.48 35.50 10.99
CA ALA A 88 18.93 34.27 11.65
C ALA A 88 17.87 33.65 12.56
N GLN A 89 16.91 34.43 13.08
CA GLN A 89 15.77 33.90 13.82
C GLN A 89 14.84 33.09 12.90
N VAL A 90 14.67 33.49 11.65
CA VAL A 90 13.90 32.71 10.66
C VAL A 90 14.59 31.36 10.38
N ILE A 91 15.92 31.34 10.32
CA ILE A 91 16.71 30.11 10.16
C ILE A 91 16.63 29.23 11.40
N ALA A 92 16.70 29.82 12.60
CA ALA A 92 16.54 29.11 13.86
C ALA A 92 15.13 28.52 13.98
N ASP A 93 14.09 29.28 13.62
CA ASP A 93 12.71 28.82 13.62
C ASP A 93 12.52 27.71 12.59
N TYR A 94 13.07 27.84 11.38
CA TYR A 94 13.03 26.80 10.36
C TYR A 94 13.80 25.54 10.78
N SER A 95 14.98 25.67 11.39
CA SER A 95 15.81 24.54 11.83
C SER A 95 15.20 23.82 13.02
N ASN A 96 14.61 24.57 13.97
CA ASN A 96 13.84 24.00 15.06
C ASN A 96 12.54 23.36 14.54
N ASN A 97 11.90 23.94 13.51
CA ASN A 97 10.70 23.38 12.90
C ASN A 97 11.01 22.12 12.06
N ALA A 98 12.19 22.08 11.41
CA ALA A 98 12.73 20.92 10.71
C ALA A 98 13.17 19.80 11.68
N GLN A 99 13.61 20.16 12.89
CA GLN A 99 13.81 19.18 13.97
C GLN A 99 12.48 18.68 14.55
N THR A 100 11.40 19.46 14.51
CA THR A 100 10.04 18.99 14.83
C THR A 100 9.35 18.26 13.67
N THR A 101 9.94 18.22 12.46
CA THR A 101 9.52 17.35 11.35
C THR A 101 10.34 16.07 11.19
N LYS A 102 11.30 15.80 12.09
CA LYS A 102 11.45 14.40 12.52
C LYS A 102 10.11 14.04 13.13
N GLU A 103 9.35 13.25 12.38
CA GLU A 103 8.07 12.63 12.71
C GLU A 103 7.62 13.00 14.11
N ALA A 104 6.51 13.72 14.23
CA ALA A 104 5.71 13.58 15.43
C ALA A 104 5.51 12.08 15.61
N GLU A 105 6.34 11.46 16.45
CA GLU A 105 6.11 10.14 17.00
C GLU A 105 4.75 10.30 17.65
N VAL A 106 3.70 9.89 16.93
CA VAL A 106 2.42 9.60 17.55
C VAL A 106 2.81 8.75 18.75
N PRO A 107 2.55 9.22 19.99
CA PRO A 107 3.01 8.52 21.17
C PRO A 107 2.61 7.07 20.99
N ARG A 108 3.60 6.18 20.96
CA ARG A 108 3.35 4.75 20.90
C ARG A 108 2.41 4.49 22.07
N ALA A 109 1.13 4.23 21.80
CA ALA A 109 0.24 3.78 22.85
C ALA A 109 0.96 2.59 23.45
N SER A 110 1.34 2.70 24.72
CA SER A 110 2.09 1.61 25.34
C SER A 110 1.22 0.36 25.26
N VAL A 111 1.80 -0.83 25.29
CA VAL A 111 1.02 -2.09 25.36
C VAL A 111 -0.02 -2.02 26.49
N GLN A 112 0.27 -1.25 27.55
CA GLN A 112 -0.66 -0.98 28.64
C GLN A 112 -1.83 -0.07 28.26
N ASP A 113 -1.62 0.93 27.41
CA ASP A 113 -2.68 1.84 26.95
C ASP A 113 -3.60 1.18 25.93
N GLU A 114 -3.06 0.33 25.06
CA GLU A 114 -3.86 -0.53 24.18
C GLU A 114 -4.73 -1.50 25.00
N ALA A 115 -4.14 -2.19 25.98
CA ALA A 115 -4.88 -3.09 26.87
C ALA A 115 -5.94 -2.37 27.73
N LYS A 116 -5.73 -1.08 28.07
CA LYS A 116 -6.77 -0.25 28.72
C LYS A 116 -7.90 0.08 27.75
N ALA A 117 -7.56 0.53 26.54
CA ALA A 117 -8.55 0.87 25.51
C ALA A 117 -9.42 -0.32 25.13
N LEU A 118 -8.82 -1.50 24.88
CA LEU A 118 -9.56 -2.73 24.59
C LEU A 118 -10.47 -3.15 25.75
N ARG A 119 -10.03 -3.02 27.00
CA ARG A 119 -10.87 -3.29 28.18
C ARG A 119 -12.08 -2.36 28.25
N LEU A 120 -11.89 -1.08 27.96
CA LEU A 120 -12.98 -0.10 27.94
C LEU A 120 -13.98 -0.43 26.82
N LEU A 121 -13.50 -0.66 25.59
CA LEU A 121 -14.34 -0.98 24.44
C LEU A 121 -15.17 -2.26 24.67
N VAL A 122 -14.53 -3.33 25.15
CA VAL A 122 -15.24 -4.59 25.47
C VAL A 122 -16.24 -4.39 26.60
N SER A 123 -15.92 -3.60 27.62
CA SER A 123 -16.90 -3.28 28.68
C SER A 123 -18.08 -2.48 28.16
N THR A 124 -17.88 -1.58 27.20
CA THR A 124 -18.94 -0.77 26.59
C THR A 124 -19.84 -1.65 25.72
N LEU A 125 -19.25 -2.54 24.90
CA LEU A 125 -19.99 -3.51 24.09
C LEU A 125 -20.96 -4.37 24.91
N GLY A 126 -20.56 -4.78 26.11
CA GLY A 126 -21.43 -5.55 27.01
C GLY A 126 -22.60 -4.76 27.63
N LYS A 127 -22.60 -3.42 27.53
CA LYS A 127 -23.63 -2.54 28.11
C LYS A 127 -24.60 -2.02 27.04
N VAL A 128 -24.08 -1.72 25.85
CA VAL A 128 -24.87 -1.20 24.74
C VAL A 128 -25.78 -2.31 24.20
N GLN A 129 -27.07 -2.00 24.01
CA GLN A 129 -28.07 -2.93 23.44
C GLN A 129 -28.37 -2.65 21.97
N GLU A 130 -28.05 -1.45 21.50
CA GLU A 130 -28.30 -1.04 20.11
C GLU A 130 -27.30 -1.70 19.15
N SER A 131 -27.82 -2.46 18.19
CA SER A 131 -26.99 -3.25 17.28
C SER A 131 -26.12 -2.41 16.35
N GLY A 132 -26.59 -1.22 15.95
CA GLY A 132 -25.80 -0.30 15.12
C GLY A 132 -24.53 0.17 15.83
N VAL A 133 -24.67 0.64 17.07
CA VAL A 133 -23.53 1.06 17.91
C VAL A 133 -22.60 -0.11 18.23
N GLN A 134 -23.13 -1.31 18.50
CA GLN A 134 -22.31 -2.51 18.68
C GLN A 134 -21.49 -2.82 17.43
N ALA A 135 -22.10 -2.76 16.24
CA ALA A 135 -21.41 -3.00 14.98
C ALA A 135 -20.28 -1.99 14.73
N SER A 136 -20.53 -0.69 14.91
CA SER A 136 -19.50 0.34 14.75
C SER A 136 -18.33 0.19 15.71
N LEU A 137 -18.59 -0.19 16.97
CA LEU A 137 -17.53 -0.45 17.94
C LEU A 137 -16.70 -1.68 17.56
N LEU A 138 -17.35 -2.77 17.13
CA LEU A 138 -16.67 -3.99 16.68
C LEU A 138 -15.83 -3.72 15.42
N GLU A 139 -16.37 -2.98 14.45
CA GLU A 139 -15.67 -2.60 13.22
C GLU A 139 -14.46 -1.71 13.51
N GLY A 140 -14.60 -0.73 14.42
CA GLY A 140 -13.48 0.09 14.88
C GLY A 140 -12.39 -0.73 15.55
N MET A 141 -12.76 -1.71 16.40
CA MET A 141 -11.82 -2.64 17.01
C MET A 141 -11.10 -3.51 15.97
N LEU A 142 -11.83 -4.10 15.02
CA LEU A 142 -11.25 -4.89 13.93
C LEU A 142 -10.30 -4.07 13.08
N THR A 143 -10.69 -2.83 12.71
CA THR A 143 -9.84 -1.91 11.95
C THR A 143 -8.56 -1.57 12.69
N ALA A 144 -8.64 -1.34 14.01
CA ALA A 144 -7.46 -1.07 14.84
C ALA A 144 -6.54 -2.30 14.95
N LEU A 145 -7.11 -3.50 15.04
CA LEU A 145 -6.39 -4.75 15.22
C LEU A 145 -6.09 -5.48 13.89
N THR A 146 -6.38 -4.88 12.74
CA THR A 146 -6.18 -5.53 11.45
C THR A 146 -4.72 -5.91 11.25
N GLY A 147 -4.48 -7.17 10.88
CA GLY A 147 -3.14 -7.74 10.71
C GLY A 147 -2.44 -8.15 12.00
N ARG A 148 -2.99 -7.80 13.18
CA ARG A 148 -2.48 -8.29 14.47
C ARG A 148 -2.81 -9.77 14.63
N ARG A 149 -1.88 -10.47 15.29
CA ARG A 149 -1.98 -11.88 15.68
C ARG A 149 -1.88 -11.98 17.19
N ASP A 150 -2.51 -13.00 17.76
CA ASP A 150 -2.40 -13.39 19.17
C ASP A 150 -2.58 -12.23 20.17
N VAL A 151 -3.55 -11.36 19.89
CA VAL A 151 -3.83 -10.23 20.78
C VAL A 151 -4.48 -10.78 22.04
N ASN A 152 -3.92 -10.48 23.22
CA ASN A 152 -4.50 -10.98 24.46
C ASN A 152 -5.94 -10.43 24.65
N PRO A 153 -6.97 -11.30 24.74
CA PRO A 153 -8.33 -10.85 24.93
C PRO A 153 -8.49 -10.14 26.27
N PRO A 154 -9.26 -9.04 26.33
CA PRO A 154 -9.73 -8.51 27.61
C PRO A 154 -10.48 -9.58 28.39
N ARG A 155 -10.30 -9.64 29.73
CA ARG A 155 -10.95 -10.66 30.59
C ARG A 155 -12.46 -10.78 30.41
N ALA A 156 -13.13 -9.69 30.03
CA ALA A 156 -14.57 -9.67 29.81
C ALA A 156 -15.01 -10.20 28.43
N TRP A 157 -14.06 -10.40 27.50
CA TRP A 157 -14.36 -10.71 26.10
C TRP A 157 -15.19 -11.98 25.95
N THR A 158 -14.80 -13.09 26.58
CA THR A 158 -15.51 -14.38 26.47
C THR A 158 -16.99 -14.26 26.78
N ARG A 159 -17.33 -13.52 27.86
CA ARG A 159 -18.73 -13.29 28.25
C ARG A 159 -19.45 -12.38 27.25
N VAL A 160 -18.80 -11.28 26.84
CA VAL A 160 -19.40 -10.31 25.90
C VAL A 160 -19.60 -10.93 24.53
N ALA A 161 -18.63 -11.66 24.00
CA ALA A 161 -18.71 -12.38 22.74
C ALA A 161 -19.84 -13.42 22.74
N ALA A 162 -20.05 -14.15 23.84
CA ALA A 162 -21.16 -15.10 23.95
C ALA A 162 -22.55 -14.44 23.89
N ILE A 163 -22.66 -13.18 24.35
CA ILE A 163 -23.89 -12.38 24.23
C ILE A 163 -24.04 -11.89 22.79
N LEU A 164 -23.01 -11.28 22.22
CA LEU A 164 -23.03 -10.71 20.88
C LEU A 164 -23.21 -11.77 19.79
N ALA A 165 -22.70 -12.98 19.99
CA ALA A 165 -22.92 -14.13 19.10
C ALA A 165 -24.40 -14.55 18.97
N LYS A 166 -25.25 -14.13 19.91
CA LYS A 166 -26.70 -14.36 19.90
C LYS A 166 -27.50 -13.13 19.43
N SER A 167 -26.82 -12.06 19.02
CA SER A 167 -27.47 -10.85 18.49
C SER A 167 -28.38 -11.19 17.32
N SER A 168 -29.48 -10.45 17.15
CA SER A 168 -30.34 -10.56 15.97
C SER A 168 -29.65 -10.04 14.70
N SER A 169 -28.71 -9.09 14.84
CA SER A 169 -27.91 -8.55 13.73
C SER A 169 -26.88 -9.56 13.25
N ALA A 170 -26.90 -9.87 11.96
CA ALA A 170 -25.89 -10.72 11.32
C ALA A 170 -24.49 -10.11 11.40
N ASP A 171 -24.39 -8.80 11.19
CA ASP A 171 -23.11 -8.07 11.21
C ASP A 171 -22.46 -8.14 12.60
N VAL A 172 -23.23 -7.95 13.67
CA VAL A 172 -22.70 -8.05 15.04
C VAL A 172 -22.17 -9.46 15.32
N ARG A 173 -22.89 -10.51 14.90
CA ARG A 173 -22.44 -11.90 15.08
C ARG A 173 -21.15 -12.17 14.29
N GLU A 174 -21.08 -11.66 13.06
CA GLU A 174 -19.93 -11.83 12.17
C GLU A 174 -18.69 -11.09 12.69
N LEU A 175 -18.78 -9.80 12.97
CA LEU A 175 -17.68 -8.98 13.49
C LEU A 175 -17.17 -9.51 14.84
N THR A 176 -18.08 -10.02 15.69
CA THR A 176 -17.70 -10.68 16.96
C THR A 176 -16.88 -11.94 16.72
N SER A 177 -17.25 -12.75 15.71
CA SER A 177 -16.51 -13.96 15.37
C SER A 177 -15.11 -13.63 14.84
N GLU A 178 -14.99 -12.64 13.95
CA GLU A 178 -13.69 -12.19 13.43
C GLU A 178 -12.78 -11.66 14.56
N LEU A 179 -13.32 -10.84 15.44
CA LEU A 179 -12.55 -10.27 16.55
C LEU A 179 -12.12 -11.37 17.55
N SER A 180 -12.96 -12.38 17.75
CA SER A 180 -12.60 -13.54 18.58
C SER A 180 -11.44 -14.34 17.98
N GLN A 181 -11.34 -14.45 16.64
CA GLN A 181 -10.20 -15.10 15.99
C GLN A 181 -8.90 -14.33 16.22
N ILE A 182 -8.92 -12.99 16.14
CA ILE A 182 -7.75 -12.15 16.42
C ILE A 182 -7.27 -12.32 17.88
N PHE A 183 -8.21 -12.56 18.80
CA PHE A 183 -7.91 -12.85 20.19
C PHE A 183 -7.50 -14.30 20.48
N GLY A 184 -7.32 -15.13 19.44
CA GLY A 184 -6.89 -16.52 19.59
C GLY A 184 -7.96 -17.45 20.17
N ASP A 185 -9.25 -17.14 20.03
CA ASP A 185 -10.33 -18.07 20.42
C ASP A 185 -10.29 -19.31 19.49
N GLU A 186 -9.77 -20.43 20.02
CA GLU A 186 -9.69 -21.71 19.31
C GLU A 186 -11.06 -22.17 18.78
N ALA A 187 -12.15 -21.88 19.50
CA ALA A 187 -13.49 -22.21 19.03
C ALA A 187 -13.89 -21.34 17.84
N ALA A 188 -13.47 -20.07 17.79
CA ALA A 188 -13.69 -19.18 16.64
C ALA A 188 -12.89 -19.62 15.41
N VAL A 189 -11.65 -20.09 15.62
CA VAL A 189 -10.82 -20.69 14.56
C VAL A 189 -11.46 -21.97 14.04
N ALA A 190 -11.92 -22.86 14.93
CA ALA A 190 -12.59 -24.10 14.55
C ALA A 190 -13.88 -23.83 13.75
N ARG A 191 -14.68 -22.83 14.15
CA ARG A 191 -15.86 -22.39 13.39
C ARG A 191 -15.48 -21.87 12.00
N ALA A 192 -14.42 -21.06 11.88
CA ALA A 192 -13.96 -20.54 10.60
C ALA A 192 -13.53 -21.68 9.65
N LEU A 193 -12.76 -22.64 10.17
CA LEU A 193 -12.33 -23.82 9.41
C LEU A 193 -13.54 -24.66 8.96
N ALA A 194 -14.56 -24.82 9.83
CA ALA A 194 -15.79 -25.49 9.47
C ALA A 194 -16.56 -24.74 8.37
N THR A 195 -16.68 -23.41 8.48
CA THR A 195 -17.32 -22.57 7.45
C THR A 195 -16.60 -22.67 6.11
N VAL A 196 -15.27 -22.65 6.07
CA VAL A 196 -14.50 -22.81 4.82
C VAL A 196 -14.81 -24.15 4.15
N LYS A 197 -14.96 -25.23 4.93
CA LYS A 197 -15.26 -26.59 4.45
C LYS A 197 -16.72 -26.81 4.06
N ASP A 198 -17.63 -26.01 4.59
CA ASP A 198 -19.07 -26.16 4.34
C ASP A 198 -19.43 -25.68 2.92
N THR A 199 -19.59 -26.63 2.00
CA THR A 199 -19.96 -26.34 0.61
C THR A 199 -21.39 -25.82 0.46
N SER A 200 -22.23 -25.92 1.50
CA SER A 200 -23.58 -25.36 1.51
C SER A 200 -23.61 -23.89 1.96
N ALA A 201 -22.54 -23.40 2.60
CA ALA A 201 -22.45 -22.02 3.03
C ALA A 201 -22.26 -21.05 1.84
N PRO A 202 -22.80 -19.82 1.91
CA PRO A 202 -22.61 -18.81 0.87
C PRO A 202 -21.11 -18.54 0.61
N ALA A 203 -20.73 -18.46 -0.67
CA ALA A 203 -19.34 -18.26 -1.07
C ALA A 203 -18.69 -16.99 -0.47
N GLY A 204 -19.47 -15.92 -0.26
CA GLY A 204 -18.99 -14.72 0.43
C GLY A 204 -18.55 -15.00 1.87
N GLN A 205 -19.33 -15.78 2.60
CA GLN A 205 -19.02 -16.16 3.99
C GLN A 205 -17.77 -17.05 4.05
N ARG A 206 -17.66 -18.03 3.13
CA ARG A 206 -16.50 -18.92 3.03
C ARG A 206 -15.21 -18.15 2.70
N ARG A 207 -15.28 -17.18 1.78
CA ARG A 207 -14.14 -16.30 1.44
C ARG A 207 -13.68 -15.48 2.63
N ARG A 208 -14.60 -14.88 3.40
CA ARG A 208 -14.23 -14.10 4.59
C ARG A 208 -13.58 -14.97 5.65
N ALA A 209 -14.14 -16.16 5.93
CA ALA A 209 -13.54 -17.12 6.86
C ALA A 209 -12.13 -17.55 6.42
N LEU A 210 -11.93 -17.84 5.12
CA LEU A 210 -10.62 -18.16 4.55
C LEU A 210 -9.64 -17.00 4.72
N HIS A 211 -10.06 -15.78 4.38
CA HIS A 211 -9.22 -14.58 4.50
C HIS A 211 -8.81 -14.29 5.95
N GLY A 212 -9.73 -14.46 6.91
CA GLY A 212 -9.43 -14.35 8.34
C GLY A 212 -8.35 -15.34 8.78
N LEU A 213 -8.52 -16.61 8.44
CA LEU A 213 -7.53 -17.67 8.75
C LEU A 213 -6.16 -17.42 8.11
N LEU A 214 -6.13 -16.96 6.86
CA LEU A 214 -4.89 -16.60 6.15
C LEU A 214 -4.20 -15.39 6.80
N THR A 215 -4.97 -14.38 7.21
CA THR A 215 -4.46 -13.20 7.91
C THR A 215 -3.83 -13.58 9.25
N GLN A 216 -4.45 -14.52 9.97
CA GLN A 216 -3.93 -15.08 11.22
C GLN A 216 -2.78 -16.08 11.00
N LYS A 217 -2.37 -16.33 9.75
CA LYS A 217 -1.37 -17.34 9.37
C LYS A 217 -1.65 -18.71 10.01
N ASN A 218 -2.93 -19.08 10.13
CA ASN A 218 -3.33 -20.33 10.76
C ASN A 218 -2.83 -21.53 9.94
N GLU A 219 -1.93 -22.34 10.49
CA GLU A 219 -1.29 -23.44 9.75
C GLU A 219 -2.29 -24.49 9.24
N GLN A 220 -3.41 -24.69 9.93
CA GLN A 220 -4.43 -25.68 9.55
C GLN A 220 -5.11 -25.33 8.23
N VAL A 221 -5.15 -24.05 7.84
CA VAL A 221 -5.73 -23.63 6.57
C VAL A 221 -4.86 -24.04 5.38
N SER A 222 -3.55 -24.20 5.55
CA SER A 222 -2.62 -24.61 4.48
C SER A 222 -3.02 -25.95 3.87
N GLY A 223 -3.47 -26.90 4.71
CA GLY A 223 -3.96 -28.21 4.27
C GLY A 223 -5.31 -28.17 3.54
N LEU A 224 -6.04 -27.04 3.60
CA LEU A 224 -7.31 -26.85 2.89
C LEU A 224 -7.11 -26.17 1.54
N LEU A 225 -6.03 -25.42 1.34
CA LEU A 225 -5.84 -24.61 0.14
C LEU A 225 -5.90 -25.45 -1.13
N GLU A 226 -5.35 -26.66 -1.13
CA GLU A 226 -5.38 -27.52 -2.31
C GLU A 226 -6.81 -27.92 -2.71
N SER A 227 -7.66 -28.35 -1.77
CA SER A 227 -9.04 -28.74 -2.10
C SER A 227 -9.88 -27.57 -2.60
N LEU A 228 -9.58 -26.35 -2.12
CA LEU A 228 -10.28 -25.14 -2.55
C LEU A 228 -9.91 -24.70 -3.98
N LEU A 229 -8.83 -25.25 -4.57
CA LEU A 229 -8.46 -24.95 -5.96
C LEU A 229 -9.50 -25.45 -6.97
N ASP A 230 -10.24 -26.50 -6.61
CA ASP A 230 -11.25 -27.09 -7.49
C ASP A 230 -12.59 -26.32 -7.42
N GLU A 231 -12.74 -25.42 -6.47
CA GLU A 231 -13.95 -24.63 -6.24
C GLU A 231 -13.85 -23.24 -6.91
N PRO A 232 -14.56 -22.94 -8.02
CA PRO A 232 -14.40 -21.68 -8.74
C PRO A 232 -14.57 -20.42 -7.89
N ALA A 233 -15.44 -20.47 -6.88
CA ALA A 233 -15.74 -19.35 -6.01
C ALA A 233 -14.64 -19.03 -4.98
N LEU A 234 -13.73 -19.97 -4.71
CA LEU A 234 -12.65 -19.85 -3.72
C LEU A 234 -11.25 -20.03 -4.33
N ARG A 235 -11.17 -20.54 -5.55
CA ARG A 235 -9.91 -20.92 -6.20
C ARG A 235 -8.85 -19.83 -6.15
N ARG A 236 -9.22 -18.59 -6.51
CA ARG A 236 -8.27 -17.47 -6.54
C ARG A 236 -7.78 -17.10 -5.14
N ASP A 237 -8.66 -17.12 -4.15
CA ASP A 237 -8.31 -16.87 -2.75
C ASP A 237 -7.38 -17.97 -2.23
N ALA A 238 -7.63 -19.22 -2.62
CA ALA A 238 -6.77 -20.36 -2.28
C ALA A 238 -5.38 -20.28 -2.94
N ILE A 239 -5.30 -19.92 -4.24
CA ILE A 239 -4.03 -19.65 -4.93
C ILE A 239 -3.23 -18.60 -4.15
N ARG A 240 -3.85 -17.45 -3.85
CA ARG A 240 -3.22 -16.36 -3.09
C ARG A 240 -2.90 -16.75 -1.65
N GLY A 241 -3.62 -17.72 -1.08
CA GLY A 241 -3.35 -18.27 0.24
C GLY A 241 -1.95 -18.87 0.38
N TYR A 242 -1.41 -19.47 -0.69
CA TYR A 242 -0.03 -19.97 -0.71
C TYR A 242 1.03 -18.85 -0.67
N ALA A 243 0.66 -17.62 -1.01
CA ALA A 243 1.50 -16.46 -0.74
C ALA A 243 1.48 -16.14 0.76
N ALA A 244 0.33 -16.17 1.43
CA ALA A 244 0.24 -15.83 2.86
C ALA A 244 0.92 -16.86 3.77
N ILE A 245 0.74 -18.15 3.50
CA ILE A 245 1.32 -19.25 4.29
C ILE A 245 2.22 -20.09 3.39
N GLU A 246 3.47 -20.28 3.81
CA GLU A 246 4.41 -21.07 3.03
C GLU A 246 4.00 -22.55 3.00
N ASN A 247 4.02 -23.14 1.81
CA ASN A 247 3.83 -24.56 1.58
C ASN A 247 4.84 -25.04 0.55
N ARG A 248 5.60 -26.08 0.89
CA ARG A 248 6.67 -26.62 0.03
C ARG A 248 6.17 -27.20 -1.28
N GLN A 249 4.95 -27.73 -1.29
CA GLN A 249 4.32 -28.36 -2.44
C GLN A 249 3.53 -27.36 -3.32
N ALA A 250 3.36 -26.12 -2.86
CA ALA A 250 2.57 -25.12 -3.58
C ALA A 250 3.01 -24.94 -5.05
N PRO A 251 4.31 -24.85 -5.40
CA PRO A 251 4.71 -24.74 -6.80
C PRO A 251 4.24 -25.91 -7.65
N ASP A 252 4.44 -27.15 -7.21
CA ASP A 252 4.05 -28.35 -7.95
C ASP A 252 2.53 -28.44 -8.10
N ILE A 253 1.78 -28.16 -7.02
CA ILE A 253 0.31 -28.16 -7.00
C ILE A 253 -0.25 -27.14 -7.99
N LEU A 254 0.27 -25.90 -7.97
CA LEU A 254 -0.23 -24.80 -8.81
C LEU A 254 0.21 -24.95 -10.27
N LEU A 255 1.48 -25.29 -10.53
CA LEU A 255 2.01 -25.46 -11.89
C LEU A 255 1.41 -26.69 -12.57
N GLY A 256 1.14 -27.77 -11.83
CA GLY A 256 0.44 -28.95 -12.34
C GLY A 256 -0.99 -28.66 -12.83
N ARG A 257 -1.63 -27.61 -12.31
CA ARG A 257 -2.97 -27.17 -12.70
C ARG A 257 -2.97 -26.03 -13.71
N TYR A 258 -1.84 -25.33 -13.87
CA TYR A 258 -1.70 -24.07 -14.61
C TYR A 258 -2.42 -24.05 -15.97
N LYS A 259 -2.20 -25.04 -16.83
CA LYS A 259 -2.78 -25.08 -18.18
C LYS A 259 -4.32 -25.18 -18.20
N LYS A 260 -4.92 -25.72 -17.14
CA LYS A 260 -6.38 -25.89 -17.02
C LYS A 260 -7.07 -24.69 -16.38
N LEU A 261 -6.29 -23.76 -15.80
CA LEU A 261 -6.84 -22.61 -15.10
C LEU A 261 -7.32 -21.52 -16.07
N PRO A 262 -8.40 -20.80 -15.73
CA PRO A 262 -8.77 -19.55 -16.39
C PRO A 262 -7.60 -18.55 -16.39
N VAL A 263 -7.61 -17.61 -17.35
CA VAL A 263 -6.54 -16.60 -17.53
C VAL A 263 -6.23 -15.85 -16.23
N GLU A 264 -7.27 -15.37 -15.54
CA GLU A 264 -7.12 -14.64 -14.27
C GLU A 264 -6.49 -15.48 -13.16
N ASP A 265 -6.79 -16.77 -13.12
CA ASP A 265 -6.26 -17.68 -12.12
C ASP A 265 -4.81 -18.08 -12.45
N ARG A 266 -4.45 -18.21 -13.74
CA ARG A 266 -3.05 -18.36 -14.18
C ARG A 266 -2.20 -17.16 -13.78
N LYS A 267 -2.72 -15.96 -13.93
CA LYS A 267 -2.07 -14.73 -13.47
C LYS A 267 -1.86 -14.77 -11.96
N ALA A 268 -2.89 -15.12 -11.19
CA ALA A 268 -2.76 -15.27 -9.74
C ALA A 268 -1.71 -16.32 -9.33
N VAL A 269 -1.56 -17.42 -10.08
CA VAL A 269 -0.50 -18.42 -9.85
C VAL A 269 0.88 -17.80 -10.05
N ILE A 270 1.12 -17.15 -11.20
CA ILE A 270 2.41 -16.52 -11.50
C ILE A 270 2.77 -15.48 -10.42
N GLU A 271 1.82 -14.65 -10.04
CA GLU A 271 1.99 -13.63 -9.01
C GLU A 271 2.30 -14.25 -7.65
N THR A 272 1.60 -15.33 -7.27
CA THR A 272 1.85 -16.05 -6.02
C THR A 272 3.23 -16.67 -5.99
N LEU A 273 3.66 -17.29 -7.10
CA LEU A 273 4.98 -17.93 -7.17
C LEU A 273 6.12 -16.91 -7.19
N ALA A 274 5.87 -15.68 -7.61
CA ALA A 274 6.86 -14.60 -7.55
C ALA A 274 6.92 -13.86 -6.20
N THR A 275 6.37 -14.43 -5.12
CA THR A 275 6.42 -13.84 -3.77
C THR A 275 7.59 -14.31 -2.92
N ARG A 276 8.22 -15.43 -3.26
CA ARG A 276 9.31 -16.04 -2.49
C ARG A 276 10.37 -16.62 -3.41
N LYS A 277 11.61 -16.67 -2.93
CA LYS A 277 12.76 -17.18 -3.70
C LYS A 277 12.51 -18.60 -4.24
N ARG A 278 12.20 -19.57 -3.37
CA ARG A 278 11.96 -20.98 -3.77
C ARG A 278 10.84 -21.13 -4.79
N TYR A 279 9.77 -20.35 -4.63
CA TYR A 279 8.65 -20.39 -5.57
C TYR A 279 9.04 -19.77 -6.91
N GLY A 280 9.81 -18.68 -6.89
CA GLY A 280 10.32 -18.01 -8.08
C GLY A 280 11.26 -18.91 -8.88
N GLU A 281 12.12 -19.68 -8.20
CA GLU A 281 12.98 -20.70 -8.84
C GLU A 281 12.15 -21.77 -9.57
N ALA A 282 11.08 -22.26 -8.95
CA ALA A 282 10.17 -23.24 -9.57
C ALA A 282 9.40 -22.63 -10.76
N LEU A 283 8.93 -21.39 -10.63
CA LEU A 283 8.30 -20.67 -11.75
C LEU A 283 9.28 -20.46 -12.90
N LEU A 284 10.53 -20.10 -12.61
CA LEU A 284 11.57 -19.94 -13.63
C LEU A 284 11.83 -21.26 -14.37
N ALA A 285 11.93 -22.38 -13.66
CA ALA A 285 12.06 -23.70 -14.26
C ALA A 285 10.84 -24.07 -15.15
N ALA A 286 9.63 -23.71 -14.72
CA ALA A 286 8.41 -23.90 -15.49
C ALA A 286 8.36 -23.04 -16.76
N ILE A 287 8.94 -21.84 -16.73
CA ILE A 287 9.10 -20.98 -17.92
C ILE A 287 10.12 -21.60 -18.87
N THR A 288 11.30 -22.01 -18.37
CA THR A 288 12.35 -22.63 -19.19
C THR A 288 11.88 -23.92 -19.88
N SER A 289 11.10 -24.75 -19.18
CA SER A 289 10.49 -25.96 -19.72
C SER A 289 9.25 -25.71 -20.60
N LYS A 290 8.86 -24.44 -20.81
CA LYS A 290 7.67 -24.02 -21.58
C LYS A 290 6.35 -24.55 -21.03
N GLN A 291 6.30 -24.94 -19.76
CA GLN A 291 5.05 -25.23 -19.06
C GLN A 291 4.23 -23.95 -18.85
N VAL A 292 4.92 -22.85 -18.51
CA VAL A 292 4.37 -21.50 -18.41
C VAL A 292 4.89 -20.68 -19.59
N PRO A 293 4.01 -20.12 -20.45
CA PRO A 293 4.45 -19.24 -21.52
C PRO A 293 5.12 -17.99 -20.96
N ARG A 294 6.24 -17.58 -21.55
CA ARG A 294 6.94 -16.35 -21.17
C ARG A 294 6.03 -15.11 -21.26
N ALA A 295 5.16 -15.08 -22.27
CA ALA A 295 4.20 -13.99 -22.49
C ALA A 295 3.14 -13.86 -21.40
N ASP A 296 2.94 -14.89 -20.57
CA ASP A 296 1.97 -14.86 -19.47
C ASP A 296 2.56 -14.15 -18.24
N VAL A 297 3.88 -13.88 -18.19
CA VAL A 297 4.57 -13.23 -17.07
C VAL A 297 4.46 -11.71 -17.19
N PRO A 298 3.72 -11.03 -16.29
CA PRO A 298 3.65 -9.58 -16.30
C PRO A 298 4.97 -8.90 -15.92
N ALA A 299 5.19 -7.68 -16.39
CA ALA A 299 6.42 -6.92 -16.11
C ALA A 299 6.68 -6.71 -14.61
N HIS A 300 5.63 -6.49 -13.79
CA HIS A 300 5.79 -6.36 -12.34
C HIS A 300 6.23 -7.67 -11.66
N VAL A 301 5.80 -8.82 -12.20
CA VAL A 301 6.24 -10.13 -11.72
C VAL A 301 7.68 -10.38 -12.15
N ALA A 302 8.03 -10.07 -13.40
CA ALA A 302 9.41 -10.18 -13.89
C ALA A 302 10.40 -9.41 -13.00
N ARG A 303 10.04 -8.19 -12.58
CA ARG A 303 10.83 -7.42 -11.61
C ARG A 303 10.92 -8.08 -10.23
N SER A 304 9.82 -8.67 -9.77
CA SER A 304 9.80 -9.40 -8.48
C SER A 304 10.74 -10.61 -8.53
N LEU A 305 10.74 -11.35 -9.63
CA LEU A 305 11.66 -12.46 -9.87
C LEU A 305 13.11 -11.99 -9.97
N ASP A 306 13.38 -10.92 -10.72
CA ASP A 306 14.71 -10.30 -10.78
C ASP A 306 15.24 -9.90 -9.39
N PHE A 307 14.38 -9.36 -8.51
CA PHE A 307 14.77 -9.07 -7.13
C PHE A 307 15.03 -10.35 -6.31
N LEU A 308 14.20 -11.38 -6.46
CA LEU A 308 14.24 -12.59 -5.65
C LEU A 308 15.36 -13.57 -6.02
N ILE A 309 15.60 -13.75 -7.31
CA ILE A 309 16.47 -14.79 -7.86
C ILE A 309 17.53 -14.24 -8.83
N GLY A 310 17.55 -12.92 -9.08
CA GLY A 310 18.68 -12.20 -9.68
C GLY A 310 19.21 -12.81 -10.97
N ASP A 311 20.51 -13.12 -10.96
CA ASP A 311 21.26 -13.59 -12.13
C ASP A 311 20.63 -14.82 -12.80
N GLU A 312 20.05 -15.75 -12.04
CA GLU A 312 19.39 -16.93 -12.61
C GLU A 312 18.17 -16.54 -13.46
N PHE A 313 17.40 -15.56 -13.00
CA PHE A 313 16.30 -15.01 -13.77
C PHE A 313 16.82 -14.26 -15.00
N VAL A 314 17.84 -13.42 -14.87
CA VAL A 314 18.43 -12.67 -15.98
C VAL A 314 18.95 -13.60 -17.09
N LYS A 315 19.53 -14.76 -16.75
CA LYS A 315 20.00 -15.75 -17.75
C LYS A 315 18.88 -16.29 -18.65
N VAL A 316 17.69 -16.49 -18.10
CA VAL A 316 16.54 -17.07 -18.82
C VAL A 316 15.65 -15.98 -19.42
N PHE A 317 15.42 -14.92 -18.64
CA PHE A 317 14.51 -13.85 -18.97
C PHE A 317 15.19 -12.68 -19.69
N GLY A 318 16.52 -12.63 -19.76
CA GLY A 318 17.25 -11.43 -20.19
C GLY A 318 17.21 -10.34 -19.13
N ASP A 319 18.02 -9.31 -19.33
CA ASP A 319 18.09 -8.20 -18.38
C ASP A 319 16.77 -7.42 -18.37
N VAL A 320 16.02 -7.49 -17.26
CA VAL A 320 14.85 -6.65 -17.02
C VAL A 320 15.27 -5.24 -16.60
N ARG A 321 16.54 -5.06 -16.24
CA ARG A 321 17.15 -3.80 -15.79
C ARG A 321 17.90 -3.08 -16.89
N GLN A 322 17.43 -3.02 -18.14
CA GLN A 322 17.84 -1.96 -19.06
C GLN A 322 17.04 -1.95 -20.38
N LEU A 323 15.92 -1.24 -20.39
CA LEU A 323 15.36 -0.65 -21.62
C LEU A 323 15.51 0.87 -21.60
N SER A 324 16.61 1.36 -21.01
CA SER A 324 16.87 2.79 -20.79
C SER A 324 17.99 3.36 -21.65
N ALA A 325 18.58 2.59 -22.56
CA ALA A 325 19.85 3.00 -23.17
C ALA A 325 19.72 4.26 -24.05
N ASP A 326 18.53 4.61 -24.53
CA ASP A 326 18.26 5.98 -24.99
C ASP A 326 16.75 6.27 -25.05
N ARG A 327 16.20 6.83 -23.95
CA ARG A 327 14.78 7.22 -23.85
C ARG A 327 14.39 8.25 -24.90
N THR A 328 15.31 9.15 -25.24
CA THR A 328 15.09 10.18 -26.26
C THR A 328 14.93 9.52 -27.63
N THR A 329 15.79 8.55 -27.95
CA THR A 329 15.66 7.75 -29.18
C THR A 329 14.39 6.89 -29.19
N LEU A 330 13.99 6.29 -28.06
CA LEU A 330 12.74 5.53 -27.97
C LEU A 330 11.52 6.43 -28.15
N ILE A 331 11.47 7.60 -27.51
CA ILE A 331 10.41 8.58 -27.70
C ILE A 331 10.37 9.01 -29.16
N ALA A 332 11.50 9.31 -29.79
CA ALA A 332 11.57 9.66 -31.20
C ALA A 332 11.07 8.53 -32.12
N LYS A 333 11.45 7.27 -31.83
CA LYS A 333 10.96 6.08 -32.54
C LYS A 333 9.44 6.00 -32.48
N TYR A 334 8.83 6.16 -31.31
CA TYR A 334 7.38 6.09 -31.16
C TYR A 334 6.67 7.30 -31.77
N LYS A 335 7.24 8.51 -31.68
CA LYS A 335 6.73 9.69 -32.39
C LYS A 335 6.67 9.47 -33.90
N ASN A 336 7.71 8.88 -34.48
CA ASN A 336 7.74 8.57 -35.92
C ASN A 336 6.74 7.47 -36.30
N LEU A 337 6.38 6.59 -35.36
CA LEU A 337 5.38 5.54 -35.57
C LEU A 337 3.95 6.09 -35.46
N ILE A 338 3.71 7.04 -34.55
CA ILE A 338 2.39 7.55 -34.20
C ILE A 338 2.17 8.90 -34.90
N THR A 339 1.98 8.85 -36.22
CA THR A 339 1.61 10.03 -37.02
C THR A 339 0.11 10.33 -36.90
N GLU A 340 -0.32 11.52 -37.34
CA GLU A 340 -1.74 11.88 -37.39
C GLU A 340 -2.52 10.90 -38.28
N ASP A 341 -2.04 10.61 -39.49
CA ASP A 341 -2.64 9.61 -40.40
C ASP A 341 -2.77 8.23 -39.75
N ALA A 342 -1.77 7.81 -38.95
CA ALA A 342 -1.79 6.53 -38.26
C ALA A 342 -2.83 6.51 -37.14
N LEU A 343 -2.98 7.62 -36.40
CA LEU A 343 -4.00 7.77 -35.36
C LEU A 343 -5.41 7.84 -35.93
N ASP A 344 -5.59 8.48 -37.08
CA ASP A 344 -6.89 8.55 -37.77
C ASP A 344 -7.33 7.18 -38.30
N ALA A 345 -6.39 6.35 -38.71
CA ALA A 345 -6.64 4.97 -39.13
C ALA A 345 -6.70 3.96 -37.96
N ALA A 346 -6.43 4.39 -36.73
CA ALA A 346 -6.34 3.52 -35.56
C ALA A 346 -7.72 3.13 -35.01
N ASP A 347 -7.80 1.95 -34.40
CA ASP A 347 -9.04 1.45 -33.79
C ASP A 347 -8.97 1.56 -32.26
N PRO A 348 -9.73 2.48 -31.63
CA PRO A 348 -9.72 2.63 -30.18
C PRO A 348 -10.29 1.40 -29.46
N SER A 349 -11.15 0.58 -30.10
CA SER A 349 -11.71 -0.64 -29.50
C SER A 349 -10.63 -1.72 -29.36
N ARG A 350 -9.73 -1.82 -30.34
CA ARG A 350 -8.50 -2.65 -30.23
C ARG A 350 -7.53 -2.06 -29.21
N GLY A 351 -7.42 -0.73 -29.17
CA GLY A 351 -6.64 -0.03 -28.15
C GLY A 351 -7.08 -0.34 -26.73
N ARG A 352 -8.40 -0.46 -26.50
CA ARG A 352 -8.97 -0.86 -25.21
C ARG A 352 -8.54 -2.28 -24.80
N VAL A 353 -8.42 -3.22 -25.73
CA VAL A 353 -7.88 -4.57 -25.45
C VAL A 353 -6.44 -4.48 -24.95
N VAL A 354 -5.60 -3.67 -25.59
CA VAL A 354 -4.20 -3.45 -25.20
C VAL A 354 -4.10 -2.78 -23.83
N PHE A 355 -4.94 -1.77 -23.58
CA PHE A 355 -5.04 -1.10 -22.28
C PHE A 355 -5.43 -2.06 -21.16
N ASN A 356 -6.48 -2.86 -21.38
CA ASN A 356 -6.95 -3.85 -20.40
C ASN A 356 -5.85 -4.87 -20.04
N LYS A 357 -5.06 -5.27 -21.04
CA LYS A 357 -3.95 -6.21 -20.85
C LYS A 357 -2.76 -5.59 -20.10
N THR A 358 -2.45 -4.32 -20.33
CA THR A 358 -1.14 -3.74 -19.95
C THR A 358 -1.23 -2.66 -18.88
N CYS A 359 -2.26 -1.82 -18.93
CA CYS A 359 -2.34 -0.60 -18.13
C CYS A 359 -3.42 -0.70 -17.04
N ALA A 360 -4.52 -1.40 -17.32
CA ALA A 360 -5.69 -1.47 -16.45
C ALA A 360 -5.43 -2.20 -15.12
N SER A 361 -4.34 -2.96 -14.97
CA SER A 361 -3.97 -3.52 -13.66
C SER A 361 -3.54 -2.45 -12.66
N CYS A 362 -3.09 -1.30 -13.15
CA CYS A 362 -2.53 -0.24 -12.32
C CYS A 362 -3.31 1.07 -12.42
N HIS A 363 -3.87 1.39 -13.58
CA HIS A 363 -4.51 2.67 -13.86
C HIS A 363 -6.01 2.54 -14.07
N VAL A 364 -6.73 3.58 -13.65
CA VAL A 364 -8.14 3.80 -13.98
C VAL A 364 -8.23 4.60 -15.28
N LEU A 365 -9.16 4.22 -16.16
CA LEU A 365 -9.62 5.03 -17.29
C LEU A 365 -11.13 4.80 -17.47
N TYR A 366 -11.92 5.87 -17.43
CA TYR A 366 -13.39 5.83 -17.44
C TYR A 366 -13.94 4.88 -16.37
N ASP A 367 -13.55 5.12 -15.12
CA ASP A 367 -13.95 4.36 -13.92
C ASP A 367 -13.58 2.87 -13.93
N THR A 368 -12.81 2.41 -14.92
CA THR A 368 -12.40 1.02 -15.08
C THR A 368 -10.90 0.88 -14.86
N GLY A 369 -10.48 -0.06 -14.01
CA GLY A 369 -9.07 -0.44 -13.82
C GLY A 369 -8.60 -0.38 -12.37
N GLY A 370 -7.28 -0.44 -12.18
CA GLY A 370 -6.61 -0.47 -10.88
C GLY A 370 -6.32 0.92 -10.31
N LYS A 371 -6.20 1.01 -8.99
CA LYS A 371 -5.92 2.26 -8.24
C LYS A 371 -4.51 2.28 -7.64
N ILE A 372 -3.55 1.72 -8.38
CA ILE A 372 -2.13 1.68 -7.98
C ILE A 372 -1.39 2.89 -8.53
N GLY A 373 -1.56 3.15 -9.82
CA GLY A 373 -1.15 4.39 -10.48
C GLY A 373 -2.27 5.44 -10.45
N PRO A 374 -1.98 6.65 -10.96
CA PRO A 374 -2.97 7.71 -11.08
C PRO A 374 -4.14 7.35 -12.01
N ASP A 375 -5.28 7.99 -11.78
CA ASP A 375 -6.41 7.97 -12.71
C ASP A 375 -6.05 8.74 -13.99
N LEU A 376 -6.15 8.06 -15.13
CA LEU A 376 -5.79 8.63 -16.42
C LEU A 376 -6.93 9.44 -17.04
N THR A 377 -8.17 9.27 -16.60
CA THR A 377 -9.37 9.88 -17.22
C THR A 377 -9.23 11.40 -17.37
N GLY A 378 -8.77 12.08 -16.31
CA GLY A 378 -8.53 13.54 -16.30
C GLY A 378 -7.10 13.97 -16.62
N SER A 379 -6.23 13.06 -17.04
CA SER A 379 -4.83 13.38 -17.37
C SER A 379 -4.71 14.10 -18.73
N ASN A 380 -3.53 14.65 -19.04
CA ASN A 380 -3.24 15.36 -20.29
C ASN A 380 -3.12 14.42 -21.52
N ARG A 381 -4.12 13.56 -21.70
CA ARG A 381 -4.09 12.45 -22.67
C ARG A 381 -4.18 12.90 -24.13
N ALA A 382 -4.63 14.14 -24.40
CA ALA A 382 -4.59 14.70 -25.75
C ALA A 382 -3.14 14.94 -26.23
N ASN A 383 -2.19 15.11 -25.30
CA ASN A 383 -0.80 15.40 -25.62
C ASN A 383 0.03 14.12 -25.77
N LEU A 384 0.46 13.83 -27.00
CA LEU A 384 1.29 12.66 -27.32
C LEU A 384 2.62 12.65 -26.56
N ASP A 385 3.29 13.79 -26.44
CA ASP A 385 4.58 13.91 -25.74
C ASP A 385 4.43 13.58 -24.26
N TYR A 386 3.33 14.00 -23.65
CA TYR A 386 3.00 13.66 -22.27
C TYR A 386 2.80 12.15 -22.10
N ILE A 387 2.04 11.50 -22.99
CA ILE A 387 1.82 10.05 -22.90
C ILE A 387 3.13 9.30 -23.09
N LEU A 388 3.91 9.64 -24.12
CA LEU A 388 5.17 8.97 -24.44
C LEU A 388 6.20 9.14 -23.34
N LEU A 389 6.34 10.34 -22.76
CA LEU A 389 7.27 10.57 -21.65
C LEU A 389 6.93 9.66 -20.46
N ASN A 390 5.67 9.63 -20.03
CA ASN A 390 5.25 8.84 -18.86
C ASN A 390 5.22 7.33 -19.13
N SER A 391 5.03 6.91 -20.38
CA SER A 391 4.98 5.48 -20.74
C SER A 391 6.35 4.87 -21.04
N VAL A 392 7.24 5.65 -21.66
CA VAL A 392 8.61 5.21 -22.02
C VAL A 392 9.58 5.45 -20.87
N ASP A 393 9.44 6.55 -20.13
CA ASP A 393 10.25 6.85 -18.94
C ASP A 393 9.37 7.17 -17.71
N PRO A 394 8.64 6.18 -17.19
CA PRO A 394 7.79 6.38 -16.00
C PRO A 394 8.57 6.79 -14.76
N SER A 395 9.91 6.67 -14.78
CA SER A 395 10.80 7.05 -13.68
C SER A 395 11.44 8.44 -13.86
N TYR A 396 11.07 9.22 -14.89
CA TYR A 396 11.61 10.56 -15.14
C TYR A 396 11.33 11.52 -13.97
N ASP A 397 10.07 11.59 -13.56
CA ASP A 397 9.61 12.35 -12.39
C ASP A 397 8.58 11.49 -11.64
N VAL A 398 8.97 11.01 -10.46
CA VAL A 398 8.14 10.08 -9.67
C VAL A 398 7.69 10.79 -8.40
N PRO A 399 6.40 11.15 -8.30
CA PRO A 399 5.86 11.66 -7.05
C PRO A 399 6.04 10.66 -5.92
N GLU A 400 6.24 11.14 -4.69
CA GLU A 400 6.55 10.29 -3.52
C GLU A 400 5.54 9.14 -3.34
N GLY A 401 4.25 9.41 -3.57
CA GLY A 401 3.17 8.42 -3.46
C GLY A 401 3.19 7.30 -4.50
N TYR A 402 4.02 7.38 -5.54
CA TYR A 402 4.16 6.36 -6.59
C TYR A 402 5.55 5.72 -6.65
N LYS A 403 6.45 6.09 -5.72
CA LYS A 403 7.74 5.42 -5.57
C LYS A 403 7.52 3.98 -5.14
N MET A 404 8.17 3.06 -5.84
CA MET A 404 8.06 1.65 -5.50
C MET A 404 8.74 1.37 -4.16
N VAL A 405 8.03 0.67 -3.31
CA VAL A 405 8.53 0.14 -2.04
C VAL A 405 8.57 -1.38 -2.14
N VAL A 406 9.76 -1.91 -1.85
CA VAL A 406 10.01 -3.35 -1.73
C VAL A 406 10.07 -3.66 -0.25
N ILE A 407 9.19 -4.53 0.23
CA ILE A 407 9.17 -5.03 1.60
C ILE A 407 9.53 -6.51 1.57
N GLN A 408 10.61 -6.86 2.25
CA GLN A 408 10.94 -8.22 2.61
C GLN A 408 10.40 -8.47 4.02
N THR A 409 9.60 -9.52 4.17
CA THR A 409 9.04 -9.92 5.46
C THR A 409 9.89 -10.99 6.13
N VAL A 410 9.78 -11.11 7.45
CA VAL A 410 10.48 -12.13 8.25
C VAL A 410 10.15 -13.57 7.83
N ASP A 411 8.98 -13.79 7.21
CA ASP A 411 8.55 -15.08 6.65
C ASP A 411 9.03 -15.31 5.20
N GLY A 412 10.00 -14.51 4.74
CA GLY A 412 10.69 -14.69 3.47
C GLY A 412 9.91 -14.24 2.23
N ARG A 413 8.78 -13.55 2.39
CA ARG A 413 8.06 -12.96 1.26
C ARG A 413 8.69 -11.65 0.83
N VAL A 414 8.59 -11.35 -0.45
CA VAL A 414 8.87 -10.04 -1.02
C VAL A 414 7.57 -9.48 -1.57
N LEU A 415 7.23 -8.28 -1.12
CA LEU A 415 6.04 -7.54 -1.49
C LEU A 415 6.47 -6.24 -2.18
N ASN A 416 5.96 -6.03 -3.39
CA ASN A 416 6.26 -4.87 -4.21
C ASN A 416 5.00 -4.01 -4.34
N GLY A 417 5.08 -2.74 -3.97
CA GLY A 417 3.92 -1.86 -3.96
C GLY A 417 4.25 -0.41 -3.71
N VAL A 418 3.22 0.39 -3.43
CA VAL A 418 3.31 1.76 -2.95
C VAL A 418 2.69 1.86 -1.56
N ILE A 419 3.23 2.73 -0.70
CA ILE A 419 2.66 2.91 0.63
C ILE A 419 1.36 3.70 0.51
N ALA A 420 0.26 3.10 0.96
CA ALA A 420 -1.04 3.74 1.02
C ALA A 420 -1.21 4.52 2.32
N GLU A 421 -0.87 3.88 3.43
CA GLU A 421 -0.96 4.40 4.78
C GLU A 421 0.18 3.80 5.60
N GLU A 422 0.76 4.58 6.51
CA GLU A 422 1.74 4.09 7.47
C GLU A 422 1.44 4.71 8.84
N ASN A 423 1.51 3.90 9.89
CA ASN A 423 1.43 4.39 11.27
C ASN A 423 2.50 3.73 12.15
N ALA A 424 2.44 3.94 13.46
CA ALA A 424 3.44 3.43 14.40
C ALA A 424 3.54 1.89 14.47
N GLN A 425 2.49 1.16 14.06
CA GLN A 425 2.42 -0.31 14.20
C GLN A 425 2.47 -1.04 12.86
N ARG A 426 1.94 -0.44 11.78
CA ARG A 426 1.76 -1.12 10.49
C ARG A 426 2.03 -0.22 9.29
N VAL A 427 2.34 -0.88 8.19
CA VAL A 427 2.36 -0.32 6.84
C VAL A 427 1.22 -0.97 6.07
N ILE A 428 0.49 -0.16 5.32
CA ILE A 428 -0.51 -0.64 4.36
C ILE A 428 0.08 -0.42 2.98
N LEU A 429 0.41 -1.52 2.33
CA LEU A 429 1.01 -1.55 1.01
C LEU A 429 -0.06 -1.81 -0.05
N LYS A 430 -0.17 -0.92 -1.03
CA LYS A 430 -0.94 -1.13 -2.26
C LYS A 430 -0.08 -1.91 -3.24
N THR A 431 -0.49 -3.13 -3.56
CA THR A 431 0.20 -4.01 -4.52
C THR A 431 -0.68 -4.23 -5.75
N VAL A 432 -0.09 -4.65 -6.87
CA VAL A 432 -0.87 -4.96 -8.08
C VAL A 432 -1.85 -6.12 -7.83
N GLN A 433 -1.49 -7.06 -6.96
CA GLN A 433 -2.32 -8.23 -6.63
C GLN A 433 -3.48 -7.88 -5.70
N GLN A 434 -3.19 -7.02 -4.72
CA GLN A 434 -4.07 -6.68 -3.62
C GLN A 434 -3.98 -5.18 -3.33
N PRO A 435 -5.09 -4.44 -3.41
CA PRO A 435 -5.09 -3.00 -3.19
C PRO A 435 -4.81 -2.60 -1.73
N ARG A 436 -4.83 -3.56 -0.80
CA ARG A 436 -4.57 -3.33 0.63
C ARG A 436 -3.90 -4.54 1.25
N VAL A 437 -2.57 -4.51 1.38
CA VAL A 437 -1.79 -5.51 2.12
C VAL A 437 -1.36 -4.88 3.44
N VAL A 438 -1.87 -5.41 4.54
CA VAL A 438 -1.49 -4.94 5.88
C VAL A 438 -0.27 -5.72 6.36
N ILE A 439 0.79 -4.99 6.72
CA ILE A 439 2.06 -5.55 7.16
C ILE A 439 2.41 -4.89 8.48
N LEU A 440 2.55 -5.69 9.55
CA LEU A 440 3.03 -5.16 10.82
C LEU A 440 4.50 -4.78 10.69
N LYS A 441 4.93 -3.70 11.33
CA LYS A 441 6.33 -3.28 11.29
C LYS A 441 7.28 -4.33 11.88
N GLU A 442 6.82 -5.13 12.83
CA GLU A 442 7.56 -6.27 13.39
C GLU A 442 7.73 -7.45 12.43
N ASP A 443 6.87 -7.55 11.39
CA ASP A 443 6.98 -8.57 10.35
C ASP A 443 7.87 -8.12 9.19
N ILE A 444 8.36 -6.87 9.18
CA ILE A 444 9.24 -6.34 8.15
C ILE A 444 10.69 -6.64 8.54
N ASP A 445 11.36 -7.45 7.71
CA ASP A 445 12.79 -7.72 7.83
C ASP A 445 13.60 -6.60 7.16
N ASN A 446 13.22 -6.23 5.94
CA ASN A 446 13.87 -5.14 5.20
C ASN A 446 12.85 -4.35 4.38
N ARG A 447 13.07 -3.03 4.28
CA ARG A 447 12.29 -2.11 3.44
C ARG A 447 13.24 -1.31 2.57
N THR A 448 12.99 -1.30 1.27
CA THR A 448 13.73 -0.47 0.32
C THR A 448 12.76 0.42 -0.46
N VAL A 449 12.99 1.73 -0.42
CA VAL A 449 12.28 2.68 -1.27
C VAL A 449 13.11 2.89 -2.53
N SER A 450 12.57 2.49 -3.67
CA SER A 450 13.20 2.65 -4.97
C SER A 450 13.13 4.10 -5.43
N LYS A 451 14.16 4.54 -6.16
CA LYS A 451 14.10 5.79 -6.93
C LYS A 451 13.26 5.65 -8.21
N LYS A 452 12.87 4.42 -8.57
CA LYS A 452 12.06 4.12 -9.74
C LYS A 452 10.57 4.11 -9.40
N SER A 453 9.77 4.40 -10.42
CA SER A 453 8.31 4.29 -10.36
C SER A 453 7.88 2.84 -10.15
N ILE A 454 6.70 2.65 -9.53
CA ILE A 454 6.03 1.34 -9.54
C ILE A 454 5.63 0.92 -10.97
N MET A 455 5.36 1.89 -11.84
CA MET A 455 5.09 1.62 -13.25
C MET A 455 6.37 1.08 -13.91
N PRO A 456 6.30 -0.10 -14.53
CA PRO A 456 7.46 -0.70 -15.18
C PRO A 456 7.88 0.02 -16.47
N ASP A 457 9.19 0.09 -16.71
CA ASP A 457 9.77 0.48 -18.00
C ASP A 457 9.49 -0.60 -19.08
N GLY A 458 9.52 -0.21 -20.36
CA GLY A 458 9.52 -1.16 -21.49
C GLY A 458 8.15 -1.72 -21.88
N GLN A 459 7.05 -1.10 -21.45
CA GLN A 459 5.69 -1.59 -21.73
C GLN A 459 5.39 -1.71 -23.22
N PHE A 460 5.92 -0.80 -24.04
CA PHE A 460 5.74 -0.80 -25.49
C PHE A 460 6.61 -1.81 -26.24
N ASP A 461 7.67 -2.35 -25.61
CA ASP A 461 8.61 -3.25 -26.30
C ASP A 461 8.03 -4.64 -26.54
N GLN A 462 7.00 -5.01 -25.78
CA GLN A 462 6.25 -6.27 -25.96
C GLN A 462 5.04 -6.12 -26.88
N MET A 463 4.80 -4.91 -27.42
CA MET A 463 3.66 -4.60 -28.28
C MET A 463 4.08 -4.57 -29.75
N LYS A 464 3.18 -4.99 -30.63
CA LYS A 464 3.31 -4.76 -32.07
C LYS A 464 3.13 -3.27 -32.37
N PRO A 465 3.71 -2.74 -33.47
CA PRO A 465 3.56 -1.32 -33.83
C PRO A 465 2.11 -0.84 -33.87
N GLN A 466 1.20 -1.61 -34.46
CA GLN A 466 -0.23 -1.27 -34.51
C GLN A 466 -0.89 -1.26 -33.12
N GLU A 467 -0.48 -2.16 -32.21
CA GLU A 467 -1.03 -2.20 -30.84
C GLU A 467 -0.66 -0.93 -30.08
N VAL A 468 0.53 -0.36 -30.33
CA VAL A 468 0.94 0.93 -29.74
C VAL A 468 0.07 2.06 -30.30
N ILE A 469 -0.11 2.13 -31.62
CA ILE A 469 -0.93 3.17 -32.27
C ILE A 469 -2.38 3.12 -31.76
N ASP A 470 -2.99 1.93 -31.76
CA ASP A 470 -4.36 1.72 -31.27
C ASP A 470 -4.48 2.07 -29.78
N LEU A 471 -3.49 1.70 -28.95
CA LEU A 471 -3.45 2.06 -27.53
C LEU A 471 -3.43 3.58 -27.33
N ILE A 472 -2.58 4.30 -28.07
CA ILE A 472 -2.51 5.76 -27.97
C ILE A 472 -3.82 6.39 -28.42
N ARG A 473 -4.41 5.90 -29.51
CA ARG A 473 -5.72 6.37 -29.97
C ARG A 473 -6.80 6.18 -28.90
N TYR A 474 -6.84 5.02 -28.25
CA TYR A 474 -7.74 4.77 -27.12
C TYR A 474 -7.45 5.68 -25.93
N LEU A 475 -6.17 5.87 -25.56
CA LEU A 475 -5.80 6.81 -24.52
C LEU A 475 -6.23 8.24 -24.86
N GLN A 476 -6.36 8.62 -26.13
CA GLN A 476 -6.79 9.96 -26.55
C GLN A 476 -8.32 10.15 -26.64
N THR A 477 -9.13 9.11 -26.42
CA THR A 477 -10.59 9.28 -26.49
C THR A 477 -11.10 10.19 -25.38
N VAL A 478 -12.32 10.72 -25.53
CA VAL A 478 -12.98 11.54 -24.49
C VAL A 478 -14.08 10.77 -23.74
N GLU A 479 -14.48 9.62 -24.27
CA GLU A 479 -15.47 8.72 -23.72
C GLU A 479 -15.02 7.26 -23.83
N GLN A 480 -15.67 6.37 -23.07
CA GLN A 480 -15.40 4.94 -23.13
C GLN A 480 -15.85 4.36 -24.48
N VAL A 481 -15.02 3.48 -25.06
CA VAL A 481 -15.35 2.75 -26.29
C VAL A 481 -15.55 1.27 -25.98
N GLU A 482 -16.29 0.54 -26.81
CA GLU A 482 -16.46 -0.91 -26.64
C GLU A 482 -15.14 -1.68 -26.72
N VAL A 483 -15.06 -2.83 -26.05
CA VAL A 483 -13.89 -3.72 -26.19
C VAL A 483 -14.04 -4.49 -27.50
N ALA A 484 -13.03 -4.48 -28.35
CA ALA A 484 -13.03 -5.33 -29.54
C ALA A 484 -13.17 -6.83 -29.14
N PRO A 485 -13.97 -7.62 -29.88
CA PRO A 485 -14.28 -9.00 -29.53
C PRO A 485 -13.07 -9.95 -29.52
#